data_AF-A0A4Y2GQG9-F1
#
_entry.id   AF-A0A4Y2GQG9-F1
#
_cell.length_a   1.000
_cell.length_b   1.000
_cell.length_c   1.000
_cell.angle_alpha   90.00
_cell.angle_beta   90.00
_cell.angle_gamma   90.00
#
_symmetry.space_group_name_H-M   'P 1'
#
loop_
_entity.id
_entity.type
_entity.pdbx_description
1 polymer ?
#
loop_
_entity_poly.entity_id
_entity_poly.type
_entity_poly.pdbx_seq_one_letter_code
_entity_poly.pdbx_strand_id
1 'polypeptide(L)'
;MELSDVEMVLSMSLTELLADNIKRRIEEVMVCNGCIENQANQLGHKCVTMNFESRHSLYGDLAILSIDIELLVKEFVEKNMQMLNYINETFLNNLNIILLVKNACDMYIASDIMPHRMF
;
A
#
# COMPACT_ATOMS: atom_id res chain seq x y z
N MET A 1 12.24 -22.23 13.81
CA MET A 1 11.32 -21.59 12.84
C MET A 1 11.48 -22.36 11.56
N GLU A 2 10.39 -22.87 11.00
CA GLU A 2 10.46 -23.58 9.72
C GLU A 2 10.73 -22.57 8.59
N LEU A 3 11.31 -23.03 7.47
CA LEU A 3 11.60 -22.15 6.34
C LEU A 3 10.32 -21.49 5.82
N SER A 4 9.21 -22.23 5.80
CA SER A 4 7.87 -21.75 5.47
C SER A 4 7.40 -20.60 6.37
N ASP A 5 7.66 -20.68 7.68
CA ASP A 5 7.31 -19.63 8.62
C ASP A 5 8.08 -18.34 8.31
N VAL A 6 9.37 -18.46 7.99
CA VAL A 6 10.23 -17.33 7.62
C VAL A 6 9.74 -16.68 6.32
N GLU A 7 9.47 -17.47 5.29
CA GLU A 7 8.96 -16.97 4.01
C GLU A 7 7.60 -16.28 4.18
N MET A 8 6.73 -16.79 5.06
CA MET A 8 5.46 -16.15 5.39
C MET A 8 5.68 -14.79 6.07
N VAL A 9 6.59 -14.69 7.04
CA VAL A 9 6.93 -13.42 7.71
C VAL A 9 7.48 -12.40 6.72
N LEU A 10 8.41 -12.81 5.85
CA LEU A 10 8.98 -11.95 4.81
C LEU A 10 7.91 -11.48 3.81
N SER A 11 7.02 -12.39 3.38
CA SER A 11 5.92 -12.06 2.46
C SER A 11 4.94 -11.06 3.08
N MET A 12 4.61 -11.24 4.37
CA MET A 12 3.75 -10.30 5.11
C MET A 12 4.44 -8.93 5.25
N SER A 13 5.71 -8.91 5.61
CA SER A 13 6.51 -7.69 5.75
C SER A 13 6.57 -6.89 4.44
N LEU A 14 6.72 -7.58 3.30
CA LEU A 14 6.66 -6.96 1.97
C LEU A 14 5.24 -6.46 1.62
N THR A 15 4.20 -7.22 1.99
CA THR A 15 2.80 -6.83 1.77
C THR A 15 2.46 -5.53 2.53
N GLU A 16 2.88 -5.43 3.80
CA GLU A 16 2.72 -4.21 4.61
C GLU A 16 3.42 -3.00 3.96
N LEU A 17 4.68 -3.16 3.55
CA LEU A 17 5.43 -2.08 2.90
C LEU A 17 4.80 -1.62 1.59
N LEU A 18 4.23 -2.55 0.82
CA LEU A 18 3.48 -2.20 -0.38
C LEU A 18 2.19 -1.46 -0.06
N ALA A 19 1.44 -1.88 0.97
CA ALA A 19 0.22 -1.20 1.38
C ALA A 19 0.51 0.25 1.81
N ASP A 20 1.58 0.46 2.57
CA ASP A 20 2.05 1.78 2.98
C ASP A 20 2.49 2.64 1.79
N ASN A 21 3.19 2.05 0.82
CA ASN A 21 3.58 2.74 -0.40
C ASN A 21 2.37 3.13 -1.26
N ILE A 22 1.41 2.22 -1.46
CA ILE A 22 0.16 2.50 -2.18
C ILE A 22 -0.58 3.65 -1.49
N LYS A 23 -0.72 3.61 -0.16
CA LYS A 23 -1.35 4.67 0.61
C LYS A 23 -0.67 6.02 0.36
N ARG A 24 0.65 6.10 0.55
CA ARG A 24 1.42 7.33 0.34
C ARG A 24 1.24 7.88 -1.07
N ARG A 25 1.32 7.01 -2.09
CA ARG A 25 1.17 7.42 -3.49
C ARG A 25 -0.24 7.89 -3.82
N ILE A 26 -1.27 7.22 -3.32
CA ILE A 26 -2.65 7.68 -3.46
C ILE A 26 -2.82 9.05 -2.79
N GLU A 27 -2.27 9.25 -1.59
CA GLU A 27 -2.32 10.53 -0.87
C GLU A 27 -1.58 11.66 -1.60
N GLU A 28 -0.42 11.38 -2.20
CA GLU A 28 0.36 12.32 -3.03
C GLU A 28 -0.40 12.73 -4.32
N VAL A 29 -1.09 11.78 -4.96
CA VAL A 29 -1.88 12.04 -6.19
C VAL A 29 -3.20 12.74 -5.87
N MET A 30 -3.74 12.55 -4.67
CA MET A 30 -5.01 13.12 -4.18
C MET A 30 -4.92 14.63 -3.88
N VAL A 31 -4.23 15.41 -4.72
CA VAL A 31 -4.46 16.85 -4.78
C VAL A 31 -5.86 17.06 -5.38
N CYS A 32 -6.87 17.08 -4.53
CA CYS A 32 -8.25 17.25 -4.96
C CYS A 32 -8.42 18.63 -5.59
N ASN A 33 -9.12 18.73 -6.72
CA ASN A 33 -9.51 20.02 -7.30
C ASN A 33 -10.20 20.93 -6.27
N GLY A 34 -10.97 20.38 -5.32
CA GLY A 34 -11.51 21.14 -4.19
C GLY A 34 -10.44 21.74 -3.26
N CYS A 35 -9.34 21.03 -3.01
CA CYS A 35 -8.19 21.55 -2.28
C CYS A 35 -7.42 22.63 -3.07
N ILE A 36 -7.42 22.54 -4.41
CA ILE A 36 -6.76 23.51 -5.29
C ILE A 36 -7.63 24.78 -5.45
N GLU A 37 -8.92 24.61 -5.68
CA GLU A 37 -9.85 25.67 -6.12
C GLU A 37 -10.64 26.29 -4.96
N ASN A 38 -10.87 25.57 -3.85
CA ASN A 38 -11.85 25.97 -2.84
C ASN A 38 -11.41 25.64 -1.40
N GLN A 39 -10.32 26.28 -0.94
CA GLN A 39 -9.78 26.09 0.43
C GLN A 39 -10.80 26.34 1.55
N ALA A 40 -11.81 27.18 1.32
CA ALA A 40 -12.78 27.60 2.33
C ALA A 40 -13.88 26.56 2.66
N ASN A 41 -14.15 25.58 1.77
CA ASN A 41 -15.21 24.59 1.99
C ASN A 41 -14.67 23.15 1.91
N GLN A 42 -14.15 22.67 3.04
CA GLN A 42 -13.62 21.32 3.20
C GLN A 42 -14.66 20.22 2.91
N LEU A 43 -15.96 20.48 3.09
CA LEU A 43 -17.03 19.52 2.79
C LEU A 43 -17.25 19.32 1.27
N GLY A 44 -16.79 20.25 0.45
CA GLY A 44 -16.79 20.13 -1.01
C GLY A 44 -15.56 19.38 -1.55
N HIS A 45 -14.61 19.01 -0.70
CA HIS A 45 -13.39 18.35 -1.13
C HIS A 45 -13.67 16.86 -1.32
N LYS A 46 -13.66 16.42 -2.58
CA LYS A 46 -13.85 15.01 -2.96
C LYS A 46 -12.83 14.09 -2.26
N CYS A 47 -11.63 14.58 -1.93
CA CYS A 47 -10.65 13.80 -1.16
C CYS A 47 -11.07 13.57 0.31
N VAL A 48 -11.82 14.48 0.93
CA VAL A 48 -12.24 14.37 2.34
C VAL A 48 -13.42 13.40 2.50
N THR A 49 -14.20 13.20 1.44
CA THR A 49 -15.44 12.40 1.48
C THR A 49 -15.34 11.01 0.84
N MET A 50 -14.28 10.72 0.07
CA MET A 50 -14.07 9.38 -0.51
C MET A 50 -13.49 8.40 0.50
N ASN A 51 -14.14 7.24 0.62
CA ASN A 51 -13.60 6.05 1.28
C ASN A 51 -12.40 5.47 0.52
N PHE A 52 -11.63 4.60 1.16
CA PHE A 52 -10.38 4.09 0.61
C PHE A 52 -10.61 3.18 -0.60
N GLU A 53 -11.71 2.44 -0.65
CA GLU A 53 -12.09 1.64 -1.82
C GLU A 53 -12.29 2.51 -3.08
N SER A 54 -12.98 3.64 -2.96
CA SER A 54 -13.17 4.58 -4.08
C SER A 54 -11.85 5.22 -4.50
N ARG A 55 -10.97 5.54 -3.55
CA ARG A 55 -9.63 6.07 -3.84
C ARG A 55 -8.77 5.05 -4.58
N HIS A 56 -8.77 3.80 -4.11
CA HIS A 56 -8.09 2.70 -4.76
C HIS A 56 -8.62 2.47 -6.17
N SER A 57 -9.94 2.51 -6.39
CA SER A 57 -10.52 2.37 -7.73
C SER A 57 -10.12 3.50 -8.70
N LEU A 58 -9.82 4.70 -8.21
CA LEU A 58 -9.45 5.84 -9.06
C LEU A 58 -7.95 5.96 -9.29
N TYR A 59 -7.16 5.67 -8.26
CA TYR A 59 -5.72 5.97 -8.23
C TYR A 59 -4.83 4.76 -7.95
N GLY A 60 -5.39 3.59 -7.65
CA GLY A 60 -4.64 2.39 -7.26
C GLY A 60 -3.63 1.96 -8.31
N ASP A 61 -4.05 1.85 -9.58
CA ASP A 61 -3.15 1.48 -10.68
C ASP A 61 -2.00 2.47 -10.83
N LEU A 62 -2.28 3.77 -10.75
CA LEU A 62 -1.25 4.81 -10.83
C LEU A 62 -0.30 4.74 -9.63
N ALA A 63 -0.85 4.51 -8.43
CA ALA A 63 -0.06 4.35 -7.22
C ALA A 63 0.91 3.17 -7.34
N ILE A 64 0.45 2.01 -7.83
CA ILE A 64 1.27 0.82 -8.07
C ILE A 64 2.35 1.09 -9.11
N LEU A 65 2.00 1.72 -10.24
CA LEU A 65 2.96 2.05 -11.30
C LEU A 65 4.01 3.09 -10.87
N SER A 66 3.70 3.90 -9.86
CA SER A 66 4.58 4.93 -9.30
C SER A 66 5.41 4.48 -8.10
N ILE A 67 5.39 3.18 -7.78
CA ILE A 67 6.21 2.63 -6.69
C ILE A 67 7.68 2.87 -6.99
N ASP A 68 8.38 3.48 -6.04
CA ASP A 68 9.83 3.58 -6.07
C ASP A 68 10.41 2.24 -5.62
N ILE A 69 10.81 1.42 -6.60
CA ILE A 69 11.29 0.06 -6.36
C ILE A 69 12.60 0.09 -5.56
N GLU A 70 13.49 1.05 -5.81
CA GLU A 70 14.76 1.15 -5.11
C GLU A 70 14.53 1.43 -3.62
N LEU A 71 13.66 2.39 -3.33
CA LEU A 71 13.28 2.71 -1.95
C LEU A 71 12.57 1.52 -1.28
N LEU A 72 11.63 0.87 -1.96
CA LEU A 72 10.91 -0.29 -1.43
C LEU A 72 11.87 -1.43 -1.05
N VAL A 73 12.83 -1.75 -1.92
CA VAL A 73 13.83 -2.80 -1.66
C VAL A 73 14.70 -2.42 -0.46
N LYS A 74 15.13 -1.16 -0.37
CA LYS A 74 15.93 -0.68 0.76
C LYS A 74 15.16 -0.81 2.07
N GLU A 75 13.92 -0.33 2.12
CA GLU A 75 13.06 -0.43 3.31
C GLU A 75 12.78 -1.88 3.70
N PHE A 76 12.55 -2.76 2.70
CA PHE A 76 12.33 -4.18 2.93
C PHE A 76 13.55 -4.86 3.54
N VAL A 77 14.76 -4.61 3.01
CA VAL A 77 16.00 -5.19 3.54
C VAL A 77 16.29 -4.65 4.94
N GLU A 78 16.12 -3.35 5.17
CA GLU A 78 16.33 -2.73 6.48
C GLU A 78 15.37 -3.29 7.54
N LYS A 79 14.08 -3.40 7.22
CA LYS A 79 13.05 -3.94 8.12
C LYS A 79 13.27 -5.41 8.46
N ASN A 80 13.87 -6.19 7.54
CA ASN A 80 14.07 -7.63 7.69
C ASN A 80 15.55 -8.03 7.83
N MET A 81 16.43 -7.10 8.27
CA MET A 81 17.88 -7.32 8.35
C MET A 81 18.27 -8.57 9.16
N GLN A 82 17.50 -8.91 10.19
CA GLN A 82 17.72 -10.10 11.02
C GLN A 82 17.48 -11.43 10.27
N MET A 83 16.77 -11.38 9.15
CA MET A 83 16.39 -12.53 8.32
C MET A 83 17.01 -12.43 6.93
N LEU A 84 18.04 -11.60 6.74
CA LEU A 84 18.65 -11.33 5.44
C LEU A 84 19.08 -12.59 4.68
N ASN A 85 19.58 -13.61 5.39
CA ASN A 85 20.00 -14.89 4.79
C ASN A 85 18.86 -15.66 4.10
N TYR A 86 17.60 -15.32 4.40
CA TYR A 86 16.41 -15.92 3.80
C TYR A 86 15.88 -15.11 2.61
N ILE A 87 16.35 -13.87 2.41
CA ILE A 87 16.04 -13.05 1.23
C ILE A 87 16.98 -13.49 0.10
N ASN A 88 16.63 -14.58 -0.55
CA ASN A 88 17.42 -15.20 -1.60
C ASN A 88 16.57 -15.49 -2.86
N GLU A 89 17.22 -15.99 -3.90
CA GLU A 89 16.58 -16.30 -5.18
C GLU A 89 15.39 -17.27 -5.04
N THR A 90 15.49 -18.28 -4.17
CA THR A 90 14.40 -19.22 -3.92
C THR A 90 13.16 -18.52 -3.35
N PHE A 91 13.34 -17.69 -2.32
CA PHE A 91 12.25 -16.90 -1.75
C PHE A 91 11.62 -16.00 -2.82
N LEU A 92 12.45 -15.27 -3.59
CA LEU A 92 11.96 -14.37 -4.63
C LEU A 92 11.18 -15.11 -5.73
N ASN A 93 11.62 -16.29 -6.14
CA ASN A 93 10.94 -17.11 -7.14
C ASN A 93 9.62 -17.71 -6.62
N ASN A 94 9.49 -17.89 -5.31
CA ASN A 94 8.27 -18.38 -4.67
C ASN A 94 7.22 -17.28 -4.45
N LEU A 95 7.59 -16.01 -4.62
CA LEU A 95 6.66 -14.89 -4.45
C LEU A 95 5.56 -14.92 -5.52
N ASN A 96 4.32 -15.00 -5.08
CA ASN A 96 3.17 -14.73 -5.94
C ASN A 96 2.89 -13.22 -5.95
N ILE A 97 3.48 -12.52 -6.92
CA ILE A 97 3.38 -11.05 -7.03
C ILE A 97 1.94 -10.57 -7.17
N ILE A 98 1.09 -11.32 -7.89
CA ILE A 98 -0.33 -10.96 -8.08
C ILE A 98 -1.05 -10.99 -6.73
N LEU A 99 -0.83 -12.05 -5.94
CA LEU A 99 -1.43 -12.18 -4.61
C LEU A 99 -0.89 -11.13 -3.64
N LEU A 100 0.40 -10.85 -3.70
CA LEU A 100 1.07 -9.88 -2.84
C LEU A 100 0.53 -8.45 -3.06
N VAL A 101 0.40 -8.02 -4.32
CA VAL A 101 -0.21 -6.73 -4.66
C VAL A 101 -1.68 -6.69 -4.22
N LYS A 102 -2.44 -7.76 -4.49
CA LYS A 102 -3.84 -7.84 -4.06
C LYS A 102 -3.96 -7.68 -2.54
N ASN A 103 -3.16 -8.42 -1.77
CA ASN A 103 -3.19 -8.34 -0.31
C ASN A 103 -2.82 -6.94 0.19
N ALA A 104 -1.86 -6.27 -0.45
CA ALA A 104 -1.49 -4.90 -0.11
C ALA A 104 -2.65 -3.92 -0.35
N CYS A 105 -3.35 -4.05 -1.47
CA CYS A 105 -4.55 -3.25 -1.76
C CYS A 105 -5.68 -3.54 -0.76
N ASP A 106 -5.93 -4.81 -0.45
CA ASP A 106 -6.95 -5.22 0.53
C ASP A 106 -6.62 -4.67 1.92
N MET A 107 -5.34 -4.70 2.33
CA MET A 107 -4.87 -4.09 3.58
C MET A 107 -5.06 -2.58 3.60
N TYR A 108 -4.76 -1.89 2.49
CA TYR A 108 -5.03 -0.46 2.35
C TYR A 108 -6.53 -0.19 2.56
N ILE A 109 -7.42 -0.86 1.82
CA ILE A 109 -8.87 -0.67 1.93
C ILE A 109 -9.38 -0.98 3.35
N ALA A 110 -8.90 -2.06 3.95
CA ALA A 110 -9.28 -2.46 5.31
C ALA A 110 -8.81 -1.47 6.39
N SER A 111 -7.80 -0.65 6.10
CA SER A 111 -7.31 0.40 7.00
C SER A 111 -8.21 1.65 7.04
N ASP A 112 -9.32 1.65 6.29
CA ASP A 112 -10.27 2.76 6.28
C ASP A 112 -10.97 2.89 7.64
N ILE A 113 -10.60 3.94 8.35
CA ILE A 113 -11.22 4.34 9.62
C ILE A 113 -12.46 5.23 9.41
N MET A 114 -12.82 5.57 8.17
CA MET A 114 -14.09 6.24 7.92
C MET A 114 -15.22 5.29 8.34
N PRO A 115 -16.08 5.70 9.30
CA PRO A 115 -17.29 4.93 9.54
C PRO A 115 -18.03 4.86 8.20
N HIS A 116 -18.34 3.65 7.74
CA HIS A 116 -19.32 3.45 6.69
C HIS A 116 -20.56 4.24 7.11
N ARG A 117 -20.73 5.46 6.61
CA ARG A 117 -21.84 6.29 7.04
C ARG A 117 -23.09 5.58 6.58
N MET A 118 -23.80 5.05 7.58
CA MET A 118 -25.21 4.72 7.57
C MET A 118 -25.91 5.82 6.75
N PHE A 119 -26.32 5.47 5.54
CA PHE A 119 -27.42 6.14 4.88
C PHE A 119 -28.72 5.53 5.39
#